data_AF-X1P433-F1
#
_entry.id   AF-X1P433-F1
#
_cell.length_a   1.000
_cell.length_b   1.000
_cell.length_c   1.000
_cell.angle_alpha   90.00
_cell.angle_beta   90.00
_cell.angle_gamma   90.00
#
_symmetry.space_group_name_H-M   'P 1'
#
loop_
_entity.id
_entity.type
_entity.pdbx_description
1 polymer ?
#
loop_
_entity_poly.entity_id
_entity_poly.type
_entity_poly.pdbx_seq_one_letter_code
_entity_poly.pdbx_strand_id
1 'polypeptide(L)'
;LKLIPSLREIFGVPVGLADHIDAESELALIIPLLAVSMGVTVIEKHITHDRSLKGEDIEAALNPDEFKKFVEYIQEAKKALGKSRFRDFSEAELKYREVSRKKTVASKSLSISESLTGSATEGSILLTENSSEP
;
A
#
# COMPACT_ATOMS: atom_id res chain seq x y z
N LEU A 1 -10.38 -3.85 14.40
CA LEU A 1 -9.19 -4.18 13.57
C LEU A 1 -7.97 -4.67 14.38
N LYS A 2 -7.40 -3.89 15.33
CA LYS A 2 -6.20 -4.31 16.08
C LYS A 2 -6.30 -5.66 16.83
N LEU A 3 -7.50 -6.14 17.13
CA LEU A 3 -7.71 -7.47 17.71
C LEU A 3 -7.37 -8.62 16.75
N ILE A 4 -7.43 -8.43 15.43
CA ILE A 4 -7.15 -9.49 14.44
C ILE A 4 -5.80 -10.17 14.68
N PRO A 5 -4.65 -9.44 14.73
CA PRO A 5 -3.37 -10.06 15.02
C PRO A 5 -3.31 -10.69 16.42
N SER A 6 -3.91 -10.06 17.44
CA SER A 6 -3.93 -10.60 18.81
C SER A 6 -4.71 -11.91 18.91
N LEU A 7 -5.88 -12.01 18.28
CA LEU A 7 -6.69 -13.23 18.25
C LEU A 7 -5.93 -14.37 17.55
N ARG A 8 -5.25 -14.07 16.44
CA ARG A 8 -4.44 -15.05 15.72
C ARG A 8 -3.27 -15.54 16.56
N GLU A 9 -2.62 -14.65 17.31
CA GLU A 9 -1.51 -15.01 18.21
C GLU A 9 -1.99 -15.87 19.40
N ILE A 10 -3.09 -15.48 20.04
CA ILE A 10 -3.65 -16.16 21.22
C ILE A 10 -4.16 -17.56 20.86
N PHE A 11 -4.91 -17.69 19.76
CA PHE A 11 -5.61 -18.93 19.42
C PHE A 11 -4.87 -19.79 18.40
N GLY A 12 -3.86 -19.25 17.70
CA GLY A 12 -3.08 -19.99 16.71
C GLY A 12 -3.87 -20.45 15.49
N VAL A 13 -5.06 -19.87 15.23
CA VAL A 13 -5.96 -20.24 14.13
C VAL A 13 -6.15 -19.06 13.15
N PRO A 14 -6.58 -19.33 11.91
CA PRO A 14 -7.02 -18.29 10.98
C PRO A 14 -8.12 -17.41 11.59
N VAL A 15 -8.03 -16.09 11.37
CA VAL A 15 -8.99 -15.10 11.88
C VAL A 15 -9.62 -14.37 10.70
N GLY A 16 -10.94 -14.19 10.73
CA GLY A 16 -11.69 -13.42 9.76
C GLY A 16 -12.21 -12.09 10.30
N LEU A 17 -12.87 -11.31 9.44
CA LEU A 17 -13.65 -10.13 9.80
C LEU A 17 -15.11 -10.33 9.35
N ALA A 18 -16.06 -10.21 10.28
CA ALA A 18 -17.48 -10.07 9.96
C ALA A 18 -17.86 -8.58 10.06
N ASP A 19 -18.08 -7.94 8.92
CA ASP A 19 -18.24 -6.49 8.83
C ASP A 19 -19.71 -6.06 8.80
N HIS A 20 -20.09 -5.24 9.77
CA HIS A 20 -21.45 -4.72 9.96
C HIS A 20 -21.51 -3.19 9.89
N ILE A 21 -20.51 -2.58 9.26
CA ILE A 21 -20.50 -1.14 9.03
C ILE A 21 -21.60 -0.79 8.02
N ASP A 22 -22.35 0.27 8.35
CA ASP A 22 -23.36 0.89 7.51
C ASP A 22 -22.88 1.03 6.07
N ALA A 23 -23.65 0.47 5.15
CA ALA A 23 -23.38 0.35 3.74
C ALA A 23 -23.39 1.69 2.98
N GLU A 24 -23.96 2.75 3.57
CA GLU A 24 -23.89 4.13 3.07
C GLU A 24 -22.58 4.83 3.49
N SER A 25 -21.85 4.28 4.46
CA SER A 25 -20.54 4.79 4.87
C SER A 25 -19.44 4.27 3.95
N GLU A 26 -18.51 5.15 3.53
CA GLU A 26 -17.29 4.71 2.84
C GLU A 26 -16.46 3.71 3.67
N LEU A 27 -16.64 3.72 5.00
CA LEU A 27 -16.00 2.79 5.91
C LEU A 27 -16.41 1.33 5.65
N ALA A 28 -17.59 1.07 5.06
CA ALA A 28 -18.04 -0.26 4.67
C ALA A 28 -17.11 -0.94 3.67
N LEU A 29 -16.34 -0.15 2.90
CA LEU A 29 -15.32 -0.65 1.98
C LEU A 29 -13.92 -0.53 2.58
N ILE A 30 -13.63 0.55 3.29
CA ILE A 30 -12.28 0.84 3.82
C ILE A 30 -11.87 -0.13 4.93
N ILE A 31 -12.77 -0.43 5.89
CA ILE A 31 -12.44 -1.27 7.05
C ILE A 31 -12.05 -2.70 6.63
N PRO A 32 -12.80 -3.37 5.75
CA PRO A 32 -12.39 -4.66 5.19
C PRO A 32 -11.03 -4.63 4.49
N LEU A 33 -10.71 -3.59 3.70
CA LEU A 33 -9.42 -3.47 3.03
C LEU A 33 -8.26 -3.35 4.03
N LEU A 34 -8.45 -2.56 5.08
CA LEU A 34 -7.48 -2.46 6.17
C LEU A 34 -7.31 -3.81 6.88
N ALA A 35 -8.38 -4.59 7.06
CA ALA A 35 -8.31 -5.92 7.63
C ALA A 35 -7.47 -6.90 6.79
N VAL A 36 -7.53 -6.81 5.45
CA VAL A 36 -6.66 -7.59 4.55
C VAL A 36 -5.19 -7.37 4.90
N SER A 37 -4.77 -6.11 5.15
CA SER A 37 -3.38 -5.80 5.54
C SER A 37 -2.97 -6.42 6.89
N MET A 38 -3.94 -6.73 7.76
CA MET A 38 -3.71 -7.40 9.04
C MET A 38 -3.66 -8.93 8.92
N GLY A 39 -3.87 -9.46 7.71
CA GLY A 39 -3.79 -10.88 7.39
C GLY A 39 -5.01 -11.68 7.83
N VAL A 40 -6.21 -11.09 7.74
CA VAL A 40 -7.45 -11.88 7.82
C VAL A 40 -7.50 -12.91 6.68
N THR A 41 -8.08 -14.06 6.95
CA THR A 41 -8.24 -15.14 5.95
C THR A 41 -9.62 -15.17 5.32
N VAL A 42 -10.61 -14.58 5.98
CA VAL A 42 -12.01 -14.52 5.54
C VAL A 42 -12.56 -13.13 5.84
N ILE A 43 -13.37 -12.59 4.94
CA ILE A 43 -14.17 -11.40 5.18
C ILE A 43 -15.61 -11.74 4.83
N GLU A 44 -16.52 -11.42 5.75
CA GLU A 44 -17.96 -11.56 5.59
C GLU A 44 -18.58 -10.16 5.52
N LYS A 45 -19.49 -9.98 4.57
CA LYS A 45 -20.21 -8.73 4.33
C LYS A 45 -21.61 -9.06 3.83
N HIS A 46 -22.61 -8.37 4.34
CA HIS A 46 -24.00 -8.53 3.93
C HIS A 46 -24.21 -7.99 2.51
N ILE A 47 -25.14 -8.62 1.78
CA ILE A 47 -25.56 -8.22 0.45
C ILE A 47 -27.09 -8.28 0.36
N THR A 48 -27.70 -7.28 -0.28
CA THR A 48 -29.13 -7.25 -0.59
C THR A 48 -29.35 -6.87 -2.04
N HIS A 49 -30.47 -7.29 -2.62
CA HIS A 49 -30.90 -6.82 -3.94
C HIS A 49 -31.73 -5.53 -3.86
N ASP A 50 -32.26 -5.20 -2.68
CA ASP A 50 -33.09 -4.02 -2.43
C ASP A 50 -32.89 -3.54 -0.98
N ARG A 51 -32.38 -2.32 -0.82
CA ARG A 51 -32.14 -1.67 0.49
C ARG A 51 -33.41 -1.12 1.14
N SER A 52 -34.52 -1.03 0.42
CA SER A 52 -35.81 -0.59 0.98
C SER A 52 -36.52 -1.67 1.79
N LEU A 53 -36.06 -2.93 1.68
CA LEU A 53 -36.59 -4.04 2.44
C LEU A 53 -36.28 -3.86 3.94
N LYS A 54 -37.21 -4.32 4.79
CA LYS A 54 -36.99 -4.39 6.23
C LYS A 54 -36.45 -5.77 6.59
N GLY A 55 -35.40 -5.82 7.37
CA GLY A 55 -34.78 -7.07 7.81
C GLY A 55 -33.61 -6.81 8.75
N GLU A 56 -33.14 -7.87 9.38
CA GLU A 56 -31.91 -7.83 10.18
C GLU A 56 -30.71 -7.52 9.26
N ASP A 57 -29.78 -6.71 9.77
CA ASP A 57 -28.52 -6.34 9.11
C ASP A 57 -28.63 -5.65 7.73
N ILE A 58 -29.82 -5.20 7.33
CA ILE A 58 -30.02 -4.54 6.03
C ILE A 58 -29.20 -3.25 5.89
N GLU A 59 -28.96 -2.53 6.98
CA GLU A 59 -28.16 -1.30 6.96
C GLU A 59 -26.68 -1.58 6.65
N ALA A 60 -26.18 -2.78 6.95
CA ALA A 60 -24.82 -3.19 6.60
C ALA A 60 -24.71 -3.83 5.21
N ALA A 61 -25.84 -4.03 4.52
CA ALA A 61 -25.91 -4.79 3.28
C ALA A 61 -25.59 -3.93 2.05
N LEU A 62 -24.53 -4.32 1.34
CA LEU A 62 -24.20 -3.75 0.03
C LEU A 62 -25.24 -4.17 -1.01
N ASN A 63 -25.51 -3.33 -2.00
CA ASN A 63 -26.22 -3.75 -3.19
C ASN A 63 -25.29 -4.57 -4.11
N PRO A 64 -25.80 -5.20 -5.19
CA PRO A 64 -24.97 -6.06 -6.04
C PRO A 64 -23.79 -5.36 -6.72
N ASP A 65 -23.95 -4.10 -7.13
CA ASP A 65 -22.90 -3.33 -7.81
C ASP A 65 -21.78 -2.93 -6.83
N GLU A 66 -22.16 -2.51 -5.62
CA GLU A 66 -21.22 -2.19 -4.55
C GLU A 66 -20.50 -3.44 -4.04
N PHE A 67 -21.22 -4.56 -3.92
CA PHE A 67 -20.60 -5.83 -3.51
C PHE A 67 -19.60 -6.32 -4.56
N LYS A 68 -19.90 -6.15 -5.86
CA LYS A 68 -18.93 -6.41 -6.93
C LYS A 68 -17.67 -5.53 -6.76
N LYS A 69 -17.85 -4.24 -6.55
CA LYS A 69 -16.76 -3.27 -6.35
C LYS A 69 -15.95 -3.60 -5.09
N PHE A 70 -16.62 -4.02 -4.02
CA PHE A 70 -16.03 -4.51 -2.79
C PHE A 70 -15.10 -5.71 -3.06
N VAL A 71 -15.59 -6.73 -3.77
CA VAL A 71 -14.78 -7.89 -4.14
C VAL A 71 -13.57 -7.48 -4.99
N GLU A 72 -13.75 -6.60 -5.98
CA GLU A 72 -12.66 -6.07 -6.80
C GLU A 72 -11.59 -5.39 -5.93
N TYR A 73 -11.98 -4.52 -5.00
CA TYR A 73 -11.06 -3.86 -4.09
C TYR A 73 -10.30 -4.82 -3.19
N ILE A 74 -10.96 -5.84 -2.64
CA ILE A 74 -10.30 -6.86 -1.81
C ILE A 74 -9.22 -7.61 -2.63
N GLN A 75 -9.52 -7.94 -3.90
CA GLN A 75 -8.54 -8.60 -4.78
C GLN A 75 -7.36 -7.70 -5.13
N GLU A 76 -7.62 -6.42 -5.45
CA GLU A 76 -6.55 -5.46 -5.75
C GLU A 76 -5.69 -5.16 -4.50
N ALA A 77 -6.31 -5.03 -3.32
CA ALA A 77 -5.58 -4.87 -2.06
C ALA A 77 -4.65 -6.06 -1.79
N LYS A 78 -5.13 -7.29 -2.01
CA LYS A 78 -4.31 -8.50 -1.85
C LYS A 78 -3.09 -8.50 -2.80
N LYS A 79 -3.26 -8.06 -4.05
CA LYS A 79 -2.14 -7.91 -5.01
C LYS A 79 -1.16 -6.83 -4.55
N ALA A 80 -1.69 -5.69 -4.09
CA ALA A 80 -0.92 -4.52 -3.68
C ALA A 80 -0.03 -4.76 -2.45
N LEU A 81 -0.46 -5.62 -1.51
CA LEU A 81 0.34 -5.96 -0.32
C LEU A 81 1.70 -6.59 -0.64
N GLY A 82 1.85 -7.19 -1.82
CA GLY A 82 3.13 -7.73 -2.28
C GLY A 82 3.68 -8.83 -1.37
N LYS A 83 5.00 -8.84 -1.16
CA LYS A 83 5.73 -9.84 -0.37
C LYS A 83 6.51 -9.15 0.74
N SER A 84 6.54 -9.75 1.93
CA SER A 84 7.26 -9.23 3.11
C SER A 84 8.77 -9.47 3.10
N ARG A 85 9.37 -9.79 1.94
CA ARG A 85 10.80 -10.08 1.81
C ARG A 85 11.45 -9.05 0.93
N PHE A 86 12.68 -8.67 1.28
CA PHE A 86 13.53 -7.91 0.37
C PHE A 86 13.67 -8.66 -0.96
N ARG A 87 13.58 -7.90 -2.04
CA ARG A 87 13.80 -8.37 -3.40
C ARG A 87 14.77 -7.44 -4.11
N ASP A 88 15.36 -7.94 -5.17
CA ASP A 88 16.06 -7.09 -6.12
C ASP A 88 15.10 -6.05 -6.70
N PHE A 89 15.66 -4.88 -7.02
CA PHE A 89 14.91 -3.82 -7.69
C PHE A 89 14.46 -4.29 -9.07
N SER A 90 13.27 -3.87 -9.47
CA SER A 90 12.81 -4.03 -10.85
C SER A 90 13.64 -3.13 -11.77
N GLU A 91 13.63 -3.42 -13.07
CA GLU A 91 14.30 -2.57 -14.07
C GLU A 91 13.80 -1.12 -14.00
N ALA A 92 12.50 -0.93 -13.78
CA ALA A 92 11.90 0.40 -13.62
C ALA A 92 12.43 1.11 -12.36
N GLU A 93 12.56 0.40 -11.23
CA GLU A 93 13.12 0.94 -9.99
C GLU A 93 14.60 1.29 -10.14
N LEU A 94 15.39 0.46 -10.84
CA LEU A 94 16.79 0.74 -11.13
C LEU A 94 16.95 1.99 -12.01
N LYS A 95 16.17 2.09 -13.09
CA LYS A 95 16.16 3.27 -13.96
C LYS A 95 15.75 4.53 -13.21
N TYR A 96 14.73 4.44 -12.35
CA TYR A 96 14.33 5.57 -11.51
C TYR A 96 15.42 5.95 -10.50
N ARG A 97 16.13 4.97 -9.93
CA ARG A 97 17.24 5.20 -9.00
C ARG A 97 18.42 5.90 -9.67
N GLU A 98 18.71 5.64 -10.94
CA GLU A 98 19.81 6.31 -11.66
C GLU A 98 19.64 7.83 -11.73
N VAL A 99 18.40 8.30 -11.92
CA VAL A 99 18.09 9.73 -12.07
C VAL A 99 17.75 10.41 -10.75
N SER A 100 17.20 9.68 -9.77
CA SER A 100 16.74 10.26 -8.49
C SER A 100 17.79 10.19 -7.37
N ARG A 101 18.76 9.27 -7.45
CA ARG A 101 19.76 9.11 -6.39
C ARG A 101 20.65 10.34 -6.33
N LYS A 102 20.70 10.98 -5.17
CA LYS A 102 21.67 12.04 -4.87
C LYS A 102 23.09 11.51 -5.08
N LYS A 103 23.88 12.27 -5.83
CA LYS A 103 25.32 12.04 -6.03
C LYS A 103 26.05 13.11 -5.24
N THR A 104 27.08 12.70 -4.52
CA THR A 104 27.96 13.66 -3.84
C THR A 104 28.76 14.39 -4.92
N VAL A 105 28.68 15.71 -4.91
CA VAL A 105 29.46 16.57 -5.81
C VAL A 105 30.34 17.50 -4.99
N ALA A 106 31.44 17.96 -5.58
CA ALA A 106 32.30 18.94 -4.94
C ALA A 106 31.55 20.28 -4.85
N SER A 107 31.54 20.91 -3.67
CA SER A 107 30.93 22.23 -3.46
C SER A 107 31.82 23.37 -3.96
N LYS A 108 33.08 23.07 -4.29
CA LYS A 108 34.08 23.97 -4.85
C LYS A 108 35.02 23.20 -5.77
N SER A 109 35.80 23.91 -6.58
CA SER A 109 36.92 23.30 -7.33
C SER A 109 37.93 22.67 -6.37
N LEU A 110 38.41 21.48 -6.71
CA LEU A 110 39.37 20.71 -5.91
C LEU A 110 40.69 20.57 -6.65
N SER A 111 41.80 20.64 -5.90
CA SER A 111 43.12 20.30 -6.42
C SER A 111 43.43 18.80 -6.28
N ILE A 112 44.29 18.25 -7.14
CA ILE A 112 44.63 16.81 -7.17
C ILE A 112 45.22 16.31 -5.84
N SER A 113 45.83 17.19 -5.04
CA SER A 113 46.43 16.86 -3.75
C SER A 113 45.52 17.15 -2.54
N GLU A 114 44.31 17.66 -2.76
CA GLU A 114 43.37 18.00 -1.68
C GLU A 114 42.62 16.77 -1.19
N SER A 115 42.59 16.58 0.13
CA SER A 115 41.78 15.52 0.74
C SER A 115 40.30 15.94 0.83
N LEU A 116 39.40 15.05 0.42
CA LEU A 116 37.96 15.26 0.53
C LEU A 116 37.57 15.31 2.02
N THR A 117 37.04 16.45 2.45
CA THR A 117 36.45 16.65 3.79
C THR A 117 34.97 17.00 3.63
N GLY A 118 34.14 16.75 4.65
CA GLY A 118 32.68 16.94 4.57
C GLY A 118 32.24 18.38 4.21
N SER A 119 33.08 19.39 4.45
CA SER A 119 32.86 20.79 4.04
C SER A 119 33.13 21.06 2.56
N ALA A 120 33.77 20.13 1.84
CA ALA A 120 34.14 20.26 0.43
C ALA A 120 33.14 19.59 -0.52
N THR A 121 32.04 19.05 0.01
CA THR A 121 31.02 18.33 -0.75
C THR A 121 29.62 18.83 -0.42
N GLU A 122 28.76 18.97 -1.43
CA GLU A 122 27.34 19.23 -1.27
C GLU A 122 26.52 18.10 -1.89
N GLY A 123 25.38 17.78 -1.28
CA GLY A 123 24.45 16.77 -1.78
C GLY A 123 23.31 17.40 -2.57
N SER A 124 23.51 17.67 -3.86
CA SER A 124 22.47 18.17 -4.76
C SER A 124 21.81 17.03 -5.56
N ILE A 125 20.53 17.20 -5.90
CA ILE A 125 19.84 16.35 -6.88
C ILE A 125 20.23 16.90 -8.24
N LEU A 126 21.21 16.28 -8.90
CA LEU A 126 21.47 16.57 -10.31
C LEU A 126 20.38 15.87 -11.13
N LEU A 127 19.40 16.63 -11.61
CA LEU A 127 18.66 16.25 -12.82
C LEU A 127 19.65 16.41 -13.97
N THR A 128 20.43 15.36 -14.26
CA THR A 128 21.22 15.34 -15.49
C THR A 128 20.26 15.21 -16.64
N GLU A 129 20.07 16.29 -17.42
CA GLU A 129 19.53 16.17 -18.77
C GLU A 129 20.43 15.19 -19.52
N ASN A 130 19.90 14.01 -19.85
CA ASN A 130 20.53 13.12 -20.81
C ASN A 130 20.40 13.78 -22.18
N SER A 131 21.34 14.68 -22.52
CA SER A 131 21.61 15.03 -23.91
C SER A 131 22.33 13.85 -24.55
N SER A 132 21.56 12.84 -24.93
CA SER A 132 21.97 11.87 -25.93
C SER A 132 20.98 11.94 -27.07
N GLU A 133 21.09 12.99 -27.89
CA GLU A 133 20.78 12.88 -29.30
C GLU A 133 22.10 12.71 -30.07
N PRO A 134 22.13 11.83 -31.09
CA PRO A 134 23.30 11.63 -31.95
C PRO A 134 23.61 12.84 -32.85
#